data_AF-A0A1Z5RIM4-F1
#
_entry.id   AF-A0A1Z5RIM4-F1
#
_cell.length_a   1.000
_cell.length_b   1.000
_cell.length_c   1.000
_cell.angle_alpha   90.00
_cell.angle_beta   90.00
_cell.angle_gamma   90.00
#
_symmetry.space_group_name_H-M   'P 1'
#
loop_
_entity.id
_entity.type
_entity.pdbx_description
1 polymer ?
#
loop_
_entity_poly.entity_id
_entity_poly.type
_entity_poly.pdbx_seq_one_letter_code
_entity_poly.pdbx_strand_id
1 'polypeptide(L)'
;MDGRRRELAVGRHPLQRRCSRRRLLAPLLILLLAVASSQSPTAAGSIFGGGDDDSVSDCSRECESQHCTAPLMRYGKYCGVSYTGCPGEVPCDAIDACCMLHDACVQATDNDYLNLLCNQSLLDCVAAARPAAAAATFQGNRCNVTDVADEITTVVEAAVYARGILHKP
;
A
#
# COMPACT_ATOMS: atom_id res chain seq x y z
N MET A 1 24.51 62.58 7.95
CA MET A 1 24.61 61.28 8.63
C MET A 1 24.72 60.21 7.57
N ASP A 2 25.93 59.68 7.47
CA ASP A 2 26.45 58.75 6.47
C ASP A 2 25.97 57.33 6.80
N GLY A 3 25.42 56.62 5.82
CA GLY A 3 24.75 55.33 5.99
C GLY A 3 25.10 54.34 4.88
N ARG A 4 26.40 54.12 4.73
CA ARG A 4 27.14 53.14 3.91
C ARG A 4 26.37 51.86 3.50
N ARG A 5 26.15 51.71 2.18
CA ARG A 5 25.93 50.43 1.47
C ARG A 5 27.01 49.41 1.85
N ARG A 6 26.61 48.16 2.13
CA ARG A 6 27.49 47.00 2.09
C ARG A 6 26.89 45.97 1.12
N GLU A 7 27.55 45.81 -0.02
CA GLU A 7 27.49 44.62 -0.85
C GLU A 7 28.52 43.57 -0.38
N LEU A 8 28.38 42.36 -0.93
CA LEU A 8 29.30 41.20 -0.94
C LEU A 8 29.13 40.21 0.24
N ALA A 9 29.06 38.89 0.05
CA ALA A 9 29.35 38.05 -1.11
C ALA A 9 28.56 36.73 -1.04
N VAL A 10 28.09 36.27 -2.21
CA VAL A 10 27.59 34.91 -2.45
C VAL A 10 28.78 33.95 -2.52
N GLY A 11 28.97 33.15 -1.48
CA GLY A 11 29.98 32.08 -1.44
C GLY A 11 29.49 30.84 -2.19
N ARG A 12 30.02 30.60 -3.40
CA ARG A 12 29.91 29.32 -4.10
C ARG A 12 30.94 28.35 -3.53
N HIS A 13 30.50 27.37 -2.76
CA HIS A 13 31.34 26.25 -2.33
C HIS A 13 31.34 25.14 -3.42
N PRO A 14 32.51 24.71 -3.92
CA PRO A 14 32.59 23.52 -4.76
C PRO A 14 32.50 22.27 -3.89
N LEU A 15 31.50 21.42 -4.14
CA LEU A 15 31.41 20.06 -3.61
C LEU A 15 32.56 19.23 -4.21
N GLN A 16 33.65 19.10 -3.45
CA GLN A 16 34.71 18.14 -3.73
C GLN A 16 34.16 16.71 -3.60
N ARG A 17 33.87 16.10 -4.75
CA ARG A 17 33.74 14.64 -4.89
C ARG A 17 35.08 13.98 -4.54
N ARG A 18 35.24 13.57 -3.28
CA ARG A 18 36.29 12.62 -2.91
C ARG A 18 35.84 11.23 -3.35
N CYS A 19 36.27 10.82 -4.54
CA CYS A 19 36.35 9.42 -4.94
C CYS A 19 37.37 8.71 -4.03
N SER A 20 36.88 8.17 -2.91
CA SER A 20 37.68 7.28 -2.06
C SER A 20 37.76 5.92 -2.73
N ARG A 21 38.92 5.64 -3.36
CA ARG A 21 39.34 4.29 -3.76
C ARG A 21 39.43 3.41 -2.51
N ARG A 22 38.32 2.78 -2.10
CA ARG A 22 38.38 1.61 -1.22
C ARG A 22 38.54 0.37 -2.08
N ARG A 23 39.62 -0.35 -1.75
CA ARG A 23 40.20 -1.46 -2.50
C ARG A 23 39.17 -2.58 -2.66
N LEU A 24 38.93 -2.96 -3.91
CA LEU A 24 38.39 -4.28 -4.28
C LEU A 24 39.34 -5.33 -3.72
N LEU A 25 38.85 -6.23 -2.86
CA LEU A 25 39.28 -7.63 -2.71
C LEU A 25 38.48 -8.28 -1.57
N ALA A 26 37.91 -9.45 -1.88
CA ALA A 26 37.13 -10.38 -1.03
C ALA A 26 35.64 -10.02 -0.83
N PRO A 27 34.76 -10.62 -1.66
CA PRO A 27 33.92 -11.69 -1.11
C PRO A 27 33.70 -12.81 -2.14
N LEU A 28 34.70 -13.67 -2.36
CA LEU A 28 34.56 -14.85 -3.22
C LEU A 28 34.83 -16.18 -2.49
N LEU A 29 34.85 -16.18 -1.15
CA LEU A 29 35.21 -17.38 -0.38
C LEU A 29 34.11 -17.92 0.55
N ILE A 30 32.86 -17.45 0.42
CA ILE A 30 31.73 -17.89 1.26
C ILE A 30 30.76 -18.85 0.51
N LEU A 31 31.04 -19.20 -0.75
CA LEU A 31 30.11 -20.01 -1.58
C LEU A 31 30.48 -21.49 -1.77
N LEU A 32 31.23 -22.13 -0.86
CA LEU A 32 31.71 -23.52 -1.09
C LEU A 32 31.55 -24.53 0.05
N LEU A 33 30.82 -24.25 1.13
CA LEU A 33 30.67 -25.22 2.23
C LEU A 33 29.21 -25.33 2.71
N ALA A 34 28.43 -26.19 2.04
CA ALA A 34 27.49 -27.15 2.68
C ALA A 34 26.62 -27.84 1.61
N VAL A 35 27.21 -28.78 0.88
CA VAL A 35 26.48 -29.82 0.14
C VAL A 35 26.58 -31.09 0.98
N ALA A 36 25.47 -31.52 1.62
CA ALA A 36 25.08 -32.92 1.86
C ALA A 36 24.06 -33.04 3.02
N SER A 37 22.82 -33.42 2.71
CA SER A 37 22.08 -34.43 3.49
C SER A 37 20.88 -34.97 2.70
N SER A 38 21.04 -36.24 2.27
CA SER A 38 20.06 -37.34 2.19
C SER A 38 18.62 -37.07 1.71
N GLN A 39 18.37 -37.53 0.48
CA GLN A 39 17.05 -37.87 -0.07
C GLN A 39 16.45 -39.07 0.68
N SER A 40 15.14 -39.04 0.94
CA SER A 40 14.32 -40.22 1.27
C SER A 40 13.16 -40.29 0.28
N PRO A 41 12.93 -41.41 -0.43
CA PRO A 41 11.75 -41.57 -1.28
C PRO A 41 10.65 -42.29 -0.50
N THR A 42 9.44 -41.74 -0.49
CA THR A 42 8.22 -42.54 -0.35
C THR A 42 7.16 -42.01 -1.30
N ALA A 43 6.50 -42.95 -1.98
CA ALA A 43 5.61 -42.71 -3.11
C ALA A 43 4.14 -42.61 -2.66
N ALA A 44 3.34 -42.13 -3.63
CA ALA A 44 1.92 -42.41 -3.86
C ALA A 44 0.91 -41.29 -3.51
N GLY A 45 0.41 -40.66 -4.58
CA GLY A 45 -1.03 -40.66 -4.86
C GLY A 45 -1.86 -39.47 -4.38
N SER A 46 -2.03 -38.47 -5.24
CA SER A 46 -3.31 -37.74 -5.39
C SER A 46 -3.40 -37.15 -6.80
N ILE A 47 -4.15 -37.86 -7.66
CA ILE A 47 -4.64 -37.40 -8.96
C ILE A 47 -5.95 -36.67 -8.67
N PHE A 48 -5.89 -35.37 -8.37
CA PHE A 48 -6.95 -34.38 -8.62
C PHE A 48 -6.28 -33.00 -8.65
N GLY A 49 -5.72 -32.68 -9.82
CA GLY A 49 -5.26 -31.35 -10.16
C GLY A 49 -6.47 -30.46 -10.44
N GLY A 50 -6.72 -29.57 -9.50
CA GLY A 50 -7.58 -28.39 -9.63
C GLY A 50 -6.98 -27.29 -8.75
N GLY A 51 -5.69 -27.03 -8.95
CA GLY A 51 -5.05 -25.83 -8.43
C GLY A 51 -5.20 -24.78 -9.50
N ASP A 52 -6.16 -23.87 -9.33
CA ASP A 52 -6.16 -22.57 -9.97
C ASP A 52 -4.86 -21.85 -9.55
N ASP A 53 -3.81 -22.02 -10.35
CA ASP A 53 -2.61 -21.20 -10.33
C ASP A 53 -2.96 -19.88 -11.04
N ASP A 54 -3.86 -19.13 -10.41
CA ASP A 54 -3.94 -17.69 -10.60
C ASP A 54 -3.08 -17.13 -9.46
N SER A 55 -2.08 -16.32 -9.79
CA SER A 55 -1.14 -15.71 -8.86
C SER A 55 -1.86 -15.18 -7.60
N VAL A 56 -1.93 -15.98 -6.53
CA VAL A 56 -2.62 -15.60 -5.30
C VAL A 56 -1.81 -14.47 -4.69
N SER A 57 -2.19 -13.24 -5.02
CA SER A 57 -1.88 -12.08 -4.21
C SER A 57 -2.30 -12.42 -2.78
N ASP A 58 -1.37 -12.32 -1.83
CA ASP A 58 -1.67 -12.49 -0.41
C ASP A 58 -2.89 -11.62 -0.06
N CYS A 59 -4.03 -12.26 0.20
CA CYS A 59 -5.27 -11.61 0.60
C CYS A 59 -5.44 -11.71 2.13
N SER A 60 -6.10 -10.72 2.73
CA SER A 60 -6.29 -10.66 4.17
C SER A 60 -7.51 -11.44 4.64
N ARG A 61 -7.37 -12.11 5.80
CA ARG A 61 -8.48 -12.70 6.57
C ARG A 61 -8.59 -12.10 7.97
N GLU A 62 -7.74 -11.14 8.31
CA GLU A 62 -7.65 -10.56 9.64
C GLU A 62 -7.92 -9.06 9.58
N CYS A 63 -8.57 -8.53 10.62
CA CYS A 63 -8.81 -7.10 10.74
C CYS A 63 -7.52 -6.41 11.19
N GLU A 64 -6.80 -5.84 10.24
CA GLU A 64 -5.56 -5.11 10.51
C GLU A 64 -5.84 -3.66 10.91
N SER A 65 -4.92 -3.09 11.69
CA SER A 65 -4.91 -1.66 12.02
C SER A 65 -3.45 -1.20 12.08
N GLN A 66 -2.71 -1.45 11.01
CA GLN A 66 -1.28 -1.16 10.88
C GLN A 66 -1.09 0.10 10.05
N HIS A 67 -0.15 0.95 10.47
CA HIS A 67 0.19 2.19 9.75
C HIS A 67 -1.06 3.03 9.43
N CYS A 68 -1.76 3.55 10.45
CA CYS A 68 -3.07 4.23 10.33
C CYS A 68 -3.16 5.45 9.37
N THR A 69 -2.09 5.76 8.63
CA THR A 69 -1.94 6.86 7.68
C THR A 69 -1.48 6.32 6.33
N ALA A 70 -1.97 6.91 5.24
CA ALA A 70 -1.53 6.56 3.89
C ALA A 70 -0.04 6.89 3.65
N PRO A 71 0.65 6.28 2.66
CA PRO A 71 0.16 5.29 1.68
C PRO A 71 0.31 3.82 2.13
N LEU A 72 0.95 3.58 3.28
CA LEU A 72 1.24 2.23 3.79
C LEU A 72 0.12 1.66 4.67
N MET A 73 -1.03 2.31 4.69
CA MET A 73 -2.15 1.95 5.55
C MET A 73 -2.67 0.55 5.23
N ARG A 74 -2.88 -0.24 6.29
CA ARG A 74 -3.68 -1.46 6.29
C ARG A 74 -4.71 -1.38 7.41
N TYR A 75 -5.96 -1.19 7.00
CA TYR A 75 -7.09 -1.07 7.90
C TYR A 75 -8.18 -2.08 7.52
N GLY A 76 -8.69 -2.81 8.53
CA GLY A 76 -9.63 -3.89 8.29
C GLY A 76 -9.01 -4.98 7.43
N LYS A 77 -9.77 -5.52 6.48
CA LYS A 77 -9.29 -6.51 5.50
C LYS A 77 -9.09 -5.91 4.10
N TYR A 78 -9.70 -4.76 3.82
CA TYR A 78 -9.84 -4.22 2.47
C TYR A 78 -9.24 -2.83 2.28
N CYS A 79 -9.05 -2.03 3.33
CA CYS A 79 -8.51 -0.69 3.15
C CYS A 79 -6.97 -0.69 3.11
N GLY A 80 -6.41 -0.58 1.91
CA GLY A 80 -4.98 -0.36 1.70
C GLY A 80 -4.58 -0.39 0.23
N VAL A 81 -3.43 0.21 -0.10
CA VAL A 81 -2.89 0.14 -1.47
C VAL A 81 -2.39 -1.28 -1.72
N SER A 82 -2.82 -1.91 -2.83
CA SER A 82 -2.46 -3.30 -3.18
C SER A 82 -2.69 -4.30 -2.03
N TYR A 83 -3.75 -4.07 -1.27
CA TYR A 83 -4.15 -4.86 -0.11
C TYR A 83 -5.65 -5.08 -0.19
N THR A 84 -6.09 -6.33 -0.09
CA THR A 84 -7.51 -6.67 -0.17
C THR A 84 -7.83 -7.92 0.64
N GLY A 85 -9.11 -8.12 0.96
CA GLY A 85 -9.58 -9.27 1.71
C GLY A 85 -9.81 -10.49 0.82
N CYS A 86 -9.71 -11.68 1.40
CA CYS A 86 -9.94 -12.92 0.66
C CYS A 86 -11.41 -13.08 0.23
N PRO A 87 -11.69 -13.84 -0.84
CA PRO A 87 -13.06 -14.13 -1.25
C PRO A 87 -13.89 -14.75 -0.12
N GLY A 88 -15.07 -14.17 0.13
CA GLY A 88 -16.00 -14.62 1.18
C GLY A 88 -15.73 -14.06 2.57
N GLU A 89 -14.65 -13.30 2.78
CA GLU A 89 -14.44 -12.58 4.03
C GLU A 89 -15.45 -11.45 4.18
N VAL A 90 -15.93 -11.24 5.41
CA VAL A 90 -16.78 -10.09 5.75
C VAL A 90 -15.91 -8.90 6.18
N PRO A 91 -16.31 -7.66 5.84
CA PRO A 91 -15.59 -6.47 6.27
C PRO A 91 -15.67 -6.28 7.79
N CYS A 92 -14.63 -5.69 8.36
CA CYS A 92 -14.46 -5.52 9.80
C CYS A 92 -15.35 -4.42 10.39
N ASP A 93 -15.67 -3.39 9.62
CA ASP A 93 -16.61 -2.33 9.97
C ASP A 93 -17.16 -1.61 8.72
N ALA A 94 -17.88 -0.50 8.93
CA ALA A 94 -18.49 0.26 7.85
C ALA A 94 -17.48 0.94 6.90
N ILE A 95 -16.30 1.34 7.39
CA ILE A 95 -15.25 1.92 6.52
C ILE A 95 -14.59 0.82 5.69
N ASP A 96 -14.29 -0.32 6.31
CA ASP A 96 -13.74 -1.49 5.62
C ASP A 96 -14.69 -2.03 4.54
N ALA A 97 -16.01 -1.94 4.78
CA ALA A 97 -17.02 -2.28 3.77
C ALA A 97 -16.97 -1.36 2.54
N CYS A 98 -16.67 -0.08 2.71
CA CYS A 98 -16.48 0.84 1.58
C CYS A 98 -15.27 0.44 0.73
N CYS A 99 -14.16 0.05 1.38
CA CYS A 99 -12.97 -0.42 0.69
C CYS A 99 -13.22 -1.74 -0.05
N MET A 100 -13.96 -2.69 0.55
CA MET A 100 -14.37 -3.92 -0.14
C MET A 100 -15.15 -3.64 -1.44
N LEU A 101 -16.06 -2.67 -1.42
CA LEU A 101 -16.81 -2.26 -2.61
C LEU A 101 -15.92 -1.57 -3.66
N HIS A 102 -14.96 -0.77 -3.22
CA HIS A 102 -14.00 -0.12 -4.11
C HIS A 102 -13.08 -1.12 -4.80
N ASP A 103 -12.50 -2.07 -4.06
CA ASP A 103 -11.65 -3.13 -4.59
C ASP A 103 -12.39 -3.94 -5.66
N ALA A 104 -13.63 -4.34 -5.37
CA ALA A 104 -14.48 -5.07 -6.31
C ALA A 104 -14.79 -4.23 -7.57
N CYS A 105 -15.02 -2.92 -7.41
CA CYS A 105 -15.22 -2.01 -8.54
C CYS A 105 -13.96 -1.89 -9.41
N VAL A 106 -12.79 -1.74 -8.80
CA VAL A 106 -11.50 -1.66 -9.50
C VAL A 106 -11.23 -2.96 -10.25
N GLN A 107 -11.47 -4.12 -9.63
CA GLN A 107 -11.34 -5.42 -10.28
C GLN A 107 -12.29 -5.55 -11.49
N ALA A 108 -13.53 -5.05 -11.37
CA ALA A 108 -14.50 -5.04 -12.45
C ALA A 108 -14.22 -4.00 -13.56
N THR A 109 -13.22 -3.13 -13.37
CA THR A 109 -12.85 -2.05 -14.31
C THR A 109 -11.40 -2.18 -14.77
N ASP A 110 -10.99 -3.40 -15.14
CA ASP A 110 -9.66 -3.72 -15.67
C ASP A 110 -8.50 -3.33 -14.73
N ASN A 111 -8.73 -3.36 -13.42
CA ASN A 111 -7.81 -2.89 -12.38
C ASN A 111 -7.43 -1.40 -12.50
N ASP A 112 -8.31 -0.57 -13.08
CA ASP A 112 -8.14 0.89 -13.16
C ASP A 112 -8.41 1.57 -11.81
N TYR A 113 -7.37 1.71 -10.97
CA TYR A 113 -7.44 2.47 -9.72
C TYR A 113 -7.76 3.96 -9.91
N LEU A 114 -7.66 4.51 -11.13
CA LEU A 114 -8.06 5.88 -11.44
C LEU A 114 -9.48 5.96 -12.00
N ASN A 115 -10.24 4.86 -11.99
CA ASN A 115 -11.62 4.86 -12.46
C ASN A 115 -12.47 5.83 -11.63
N LEU A 116 -13.08 6.82 -12.29
CA LEU A 116 -13.84 7.88 -11.61
C LEU A 116 -15.09 7.34 -10.91
N LEU A 117 -15.74 6.32 -11.48
CA LEU A 117 -16.92 5.73 -10.85
C LEU A 117 -16.53 5.07 -9.54
N CYS A 118 -15.47 4.27 -9.52
CA CYS A 118 -15.01 3.60 -8.31
C CYS A 118 -14.57 4.60 -7.25
N ASN A 119 -13.73 5.57 -7.62
CA ASN A 119 -13.21 6.56 -6.69
C ASN A 119 -14.31 7.49 -6.13
N GLN A 120 -15.24 7.97 -6.96
CA GLN A 120 -16.35 8.79 -6.46
C GLN A 120 -17.27 7.99 -5.54
N SER A 121 -17.58 6.74 -5.90
CA SER A 121 -18.41 5.86 -5.06
C SER A 121 -17.75 5.59 -3.70
N LEU A 122 -16.42 5.47 -3.65
CA LEU A 122 -15.68 5.31 -2.40
C LEU A 122 -15.77 6.57 -1.54
N LEU A 123 -15.60 7.77 -2.12
CA LEU A 123 -15.75 9.04 -1.39
C LEU A 123 -17.15 9.16 -0.75
N ASP A 124 -18.20 8.89 -1.55
CA ASP A 124 -19.58 8.96 -1.08
C ASP A 124 -19.87 7.92 0.01
N CYS A 125 -19.35 6.69 -0.15
CA CYS A 125 -19.50 5.62 0.84
C CYS A 125 -18.82 5.98 2.16
N VAL A 126 -17.56 6.42 2.13
CA VAL A 126 -16.80 6.79 3.33
C VAL A 126 -17.51 7.91 4.07
N ALA A 127 -17.97 8.95 3.37
CA ALA A 127 -18.74 10.04 3.96
C ALA A 127 -20.00 9.55 4.70
N ALA A 128 -20.73 8.60 4.10
CA ALA A 128 -21.92 8.00 4.71
C ALA A 128 -21.59 7.04 5.87
N ALA A 129 -20.47 6.33 5.81
CA ALA A 129 -20.06 5.35 6.81
C ALA A 129 -19.45 5.98 8.08
N ARG A 130 -18.88 7.19 7.97
CA ARG A 130 -18.19 7.89 9.08
C ARG A 130 -18.96 7.89 10.41
N PRO A 131 -20.26 8.26 10.48
CA PRO A 131 -20.98 8.28 11.75
C PRO A 131 -21.08 6.88 12.40
N ALA A 132 -21.35 5.85 11.59
CA ALA A 132 -21.47 4.48 12.09
C ALA A 132 -20.12 3.95 12.58
N ALA A 133 -19.05 4.20 11.82
CA ALA A 133 -17.71 3.72 12.14
C ALA A 133 -17.10 4.46 13.34
N ALA A 134 -17.46 5.74 13.55
CA ALA A 134 -17.12 6.48 14.76
C ALA A 134 -17.87 5.98 16.01
N ALA A 135 -19.08 5.42 15.83
CA ALA A 135 -19.86 4.86 16.93
C ALA A 135 -19.35 3.46 17.36
N ALA A 136 -18.97 2.63 16.40
CA ALA A 136 -18.42 1.31 16.65
C ALA A 136 -17.50 0.84 15.51
N THR A 137 -16.39 0.21 15.90
CA THR A 137 -15.42 -0.45 15.00
C THR A 137 -15.06 -1.83 15.56
N PHE A 138 -14.26 -2.59 14.82
CA PHE A 138 -13.85 -3.93 15.22
C PHE A 138 -12.98 -3.94 16.49
N GLN A 139 -13.06 -5.04 17.24
CA GLN A 139 -12.31 -5.21 18.48
C GLN A 139 -10.80 -5.22 18.22
N GLY A 140 -10.05 -4.47 19.04
CA GLY A 140 -8.58 -4.42 18.94
C GLY A 140 -8.04 -3.42 17.93
N ASN A 141 -8.91 -2.64 17.27
CA ASN A 141 -8.51 -1.56 16.39
C ASN A 141 -7.62 -0.54 17.12
N ARG A 142 -6.44 -0.27 16.56
CA ARG A 142 -5.45 0.69 17.08
C ARG A 142 -5.48 2.05 16.36
N CYS A 143 -6.30 2.16 15.32
CA CYS A 143 -6.43 3.38 14.53
C CYS A 143 -7.66 4.17 14.97
N ASN A 144 -7.56 5.51 14.90
CA ASN A 144 -8.74 6.36 14.98
C ASN A 144 -9.47 6.28 13.63
N VAL A 145 -10.70 5.79 13.66
CA VAL A 145 -11.51 5.54 12.45
C VAL A 145 -11.80 6.82 11.67
N THR A 146 -11.89 7.95 12.37
CA THR A 146 -12.11 9.25 11.72
C THR A 146 -10.88 9.66 10.92
N ASP A 147 -9.69 9.48 11.50
CA ASP A 147 -8.41 9.77 10.83
C ASP A 147 -8.22 8.83 9.63
N VAL A 148 -8.56 7.55 9.77
CA VAL A 148 -8.56 6.58 8.66
C VAL A 148 -9.47 7.03 7.52
N ALA A 149 -10.69 7.47 7.83
CA ALA A 149 -11.62 7.97 6.82
C ALA A 149 -11.10 9.22 6.11
N ASP A 150 -10.45 10.14 6.83
CA ASP A 150 -9.87 11.36 6.25
C ASP A 150 -8.64 11.05 5.36
N GLU A 151 -7.81 10.07 5.76
CA GLU A 151 -6.68 9.58 4.97
C GLU A 151 -7.14 8.91 3.67
N ILE A 152 -8.16 8.05 3.73
CA ILE A 152 -8.78 7.45 2.55
C ILE A 152 -9.31 8.55 1.62
N THR A 153 -10.08 9.49 2.17
CA THR A 153 -10.65 10.62 1.40
C THR A 153 -9.55 11.40 0.68
N THR A 154 -8.48 11.75 1.40
CA THR A 154 -7.36 12.53 0.85
C THR A 154 -6.68 11.83 -0.34
N VAL A 155 -6.40 10.53 -0.21
CA VAL A 155 -5.75 9.76 -1.28
C VAL A 155 -6.67 9.63 -2.49
N VAL A 156 -7.96 9.37 -2.27
CA VAL A 156 -8.93 9.15 -3.34
C VAL A 156 -9.24 10.46 -4.08
N GLU A 157 -9.34 11.59 -3.39
CA GLU A 157 -9.45 12.92 -4.03
C GLU A 157 -8.25 13.21 -4.93
N ALA A 158 -7.04 12.86 -4.47
CA ALA A 158 -5.84 12.98 -5.29
C ALA A 158 -5.88 12.08 -6.53
N ALA A 159 -6.42 10.86 -6.43
CA ALA A 159 -6.61 9.96 -7.57
C ALA A 159 -7.63 10.51 -8.58
N VAL A 160 -8.77 11.04 -8.11
CA VAL A 160 -9.78 11.71 -8.96
C VAL A 160 -9.15 12.90 -9.70
N TYR A 161 -8.38 13.73 -8.99
CA TYR A 161 -7.68 14.85 -9.59
C TYR A 161 -6.63 14.41 -10.63
N ALA A 162 -5.81 13.41 -10.31
CA ALA A 162 -4.79 12.87 -11.20
C ALA A 162 -5.40 12.32 -12.50
N ARG A 163 -6.55 11.65 -12.42
CA ARG A 163 -7.29 11.17 -13.60
C ARG A 163 -7.61 12.31 -14.57
N GLY A 164 -8.09 13.46 -14.07
CA GLY A 164 -8.43 14.63 -14.89
C GLY A 164 -7.23 15.23 -15.64
N ILE A 165 -6.01 14.97 -15.17
CA ILE A 165 -4.77 15.37 -15.86
C ILE A 165 -4.37 14.31 -16.88
N LEU A 166 -4.37 13.02 -16.49
CA LEU A 166 -3.88 11.91 -17.32
C LEU A 166 -4.81 11.56 -18.48
N HIS A 167 -6.11 11.76 -18.31
CA HIS A 167 -7.13 11.49 -19.32
C HIS A 167 -7.67 12.77 -19.97
N LYS A 168 -6.92 13.88 -19.86
CA LYS A 168 -7.22 15.10 -20.60
C LYS A 168 -6.97 14.83 -22.11
N PRO A 169 -7.94 15.14 -22.99
CA PRO A 169 -7.79 14.90 -24.43
C PRO A 169 -6.65 15.73 -25.04
#